data_AF-A0A915UU07-F1
#
_entry.id   AF-A0A915UU07-F1
#
_cell.length_a   1.000
_cell.length_b   1.000
_cell.length_c   1.000
_cell.angle_alpha   90.00
_cell.angle_beta   90.00
_cell.angle_gamma   90.00
#
_symmetry.space_group_name_H-M   'P 1'
#
loop_
_entity.id
_entity.type
_entity.pdbx_description
1 polymer ?
#
loop_
_entity_poly.entity_id
_entity_poly.type
_entity_poly.pdbx_seq_one_letter_code
_entity_poly.pdbx_strand_id
1 'polypeptide(L)'
;MEVGTGLYLMGLALAVGLGLPLAVIGAGLGQGRAVAGAMEGMARQPEMAGRIQTGMIIGLAFIESLVLFSFVIFFLLQGRLPTVGGQ
;
A
#
# COMPACT_ATOMS: atom_id res chain seq x y z
N MET A 1 -3.65 24.55 -24.56
CA MET A 1 -3.48 24.27 -23.12
C MET A 1 -2.27 25.04 -22.65
N GLU A 2 -2.37 25.75 -21.53
CA GLU A 2 -1.22 26.40 -20.90
C GLU A 2 -0.23 25.30 -20.44
N VAL A 3 1.07 25.48 -20.69
CA VAL A 3 2.09 24.44 -20.41
C VAL A 3 2.05 23.97 -18.94
N GLY A 4 1.69 24.87 -18.02
CA GLY A 4 1.50 24.55 -16.60
C GLY A 4 0.39 23.52 -16.33
N THR A 5 -0.73 23.59 -17.05
CA THR A 5 -1.83 22.63 -16.91
C THR A 5 -1.44 21.23 -17.39
N GLY A 6 -0.69 21.14 -18.49
CA GLY A 6 -0.25 19.86 -19.04
C GLY A 6 0.66 19.09 -18.08
N LEU A 7 1.63 19.80 -17.47
CA LEU A 7 2.53 19.20 -16.49
C LEU A 7 1.79 18.74 -15.22
N TYR A 8 0.83 19.54 -14.75
CA TYR A 8 -0.02 19.19 -13.61
C TYR A 8 -0.80 17.88 -13.85
N LEU A 9 -1.45 17.75 -15.00
CA LEU A 9 -2.23 16.55 -15.35
C LEU A 9 -1.34 15.31 -15.47
N MET A 10 -0.14 15.46 -16.03
CA MET A 10 0.84 14.36 -16.11
C MET A 10 1.28 13.91 -14.70
N GLY A 11 1.59 14.86 -13.82
CA GLY A 11 1.95 14.55 -12.42
C GLY A 11 0.81 13.84 -11.68
N LEU A 12 -0.43 14.30 -11.86
CA LEU A 12 -1.61 13.68 -11.28
C LEU A 12 -1.83 12.25 -11.79
N ALA A 13 -1.71 12.02 -13.10
CA ALA A 13 -1.86 10.69 -13.70
C ALA A 13 -0.81 9.70 -13.20
N LEU A 14 0.45 10.14 -13.06
CA LEU A 14 1.52 9.32 -12.49
C LEU A 14 1.27 9.00 -11.01
N ALA A 15 0.85 9.99 -10.22
CA ALA A 15 0.56 9.79 -8.80
C ALA A 15 -0.57 8.76 -8.60
N VAL A 16 -1.66 8.85 -9.37
CA VAL A 16 -2.78 7.90 -9.32
C VAL A 16 -2.36 6.52 -9.85
N GLY A 17 -1.66 6.49 -11.00
CA GLY A 17 -1.31 5.24 -11.67
C GLY A 17 -0.21 4.43 -10.98
N LEU A 18 0.70 5.08 -10.26
CA LEU A 18 1.87 4.42 -9.66
C LEU A 18 1.87 4.45 -8.13
N GLY A 19 1.25 5.44 -7.49
CA GLY A 19 1.33 5.62 -6.03
C GLY A 19 0.83 4.40 -5.25
N LEU A 20 -0.39 3.94 -5.55
CA LEU A 20 -0.97 2.78 -4.89
C LEU A 20 -0.27 1.47 -5.26
N PRO A 21 0.01 1.15 -6.54
CA PRO A 21 0.75 -0.07 -6.88
C PRO A 21 2.10 -0.19 -6.19
N LEU A 22 2.87 0.90 -6.09
CA LEU A 22 4.15 0.90 -5.40
C LEU A 22 4.01 0.63 -3.90
N ALA A 23 3.00 1.23 -3.25
CA ALA A 23 2.70 0.98 -1.85
C ALA A 23 2.33 -0.50 -1.61
N VAL A 24 1.48 -1.08 -2.47
CA VAL A 24 1.06 -2.49 -2.39
C VAL A 24 2.24 -3.45 -2.58
N ILE A 25 3.15 -3.16 -3.52
CA ILE A 25 4.37 -3.98 -3.72
C ILE A 25 5.24 -3.95 -2.46
N GLY A 26 5.49 -2.77 -1.91
CA GLY A 26 6.29 -2.63 -0.68
C GLY A 26 5.65 -3.36 0.51
N ALA A 27 4.33 -3.23 0.66
CA ALA A 27 3.58 -3.91 1.70
C ALA A 27 3.62 -5.43 1.55
N GLY A 28 3.35 -5.97 0.35
CA GLY A 28 3.38 -7.41 0.10
C GLY A 28 4.74 -8.04 0.42
N LEU A 29 5.83 -7.36 0.08
CA LEU A 29 7.18 -7.79 0.45
C LEU A 29 7.41 -7.76 1.97
N GLY A 30 6.96 -6.71 2.65
CA GLY A 30 7.08 -6.59 4.11
C GLY A 30 6.25 -7.64 4.85
N GLN A 31 4.99 -7.81 4.45
CA GLN A 31 4.06 -8.78 5.03
C GLN A 31 4.56 -10.21 4.82
N GLY A 32 5.02 -10.55 3.61
CA GLY A 32 5.57 -11.88 3.32
C GLY A 32 6.74 -12.24 4.24
N ARG A 33 7.65 -11.29 4.48
CA ARG A 33 8.78 -11.50 5.41
C ARG A 33 8.32 -11.62 6.86
N ALA A 34 7.38 -10.79 7.30
CA ALA A 34 6.84 -10.85 8.66
C ALA A 34 6.14 -12.19 8.93
N VAL A 35 5.32 -12.66 7.98
CA VAL A 35 4.61 -13.95 8.08
C VAL A 35 5.60 -15.11 8.07
N ALA A 36 6.58 -15.13 7.16
CA ALA A 36 7.59 -16.18 7.12
C ALA A 36 8.36 -16.29 8.45
N GLY A 37 8.84 -15.16 8.98
CA GLY A 37 9.53 -15.14 10.27
C GLY A 37 8.65 -15.58 11.44
N ALA A 38 7.36 -15.23 11.42
CA ALA A 38 6.41 -15.70 12.41
C ALA A 38 6.19 -17.22 12.32
N MET A 39 6.03 -17.78 11.12
CA MET A 39 5.88 -19.23 10.93
C MET A 39 7.09 -20.01 11.44
N GLU A 40 8.31 -19.56 11.10
CA GLU A 40 9.55 -20.15 11.59
C GLU A 40 9.65 -20.05 13.12
N GLY A 41 9.31 -18.89 13.69
CA GLY A 41 9.29 -18.69 15.14
C GLY A 41 8.34 -19.64 15.86
N MET A 42 7.12 -19.78 15.34
CA MET A 42 6.11 -20.68 15.90
C MET A 42 6.49 -22.16 15.75
N ALA A 43 7.14 -22.54 14.66
CA ALA A 43 7.65 -23.89 14.48
C ALA A 43 8.77 -24.24 15.47
N ARG A 44 9.62 -23.26 15.82
CA ARG A 44 10.72 -23.44 16.79
C ARG A 44 10.28 -23.36 18.25
N GLN A 45 9.24 -22.58 18.55
CA GLN A 45 8.72 -22.35 19.90
C GLN A 45 7.18 -22.41 19.89
N PRO A 46 6.59 -23.61 19.78
CA PRO A 46 5.14 -23.79 19.70
C PRO A 46 4.40 -23.26 20.94
N GLU A 47 5.02 -23.32 22.13
CA GLU A 47 4.48 -22.76 23.37
C GLU A 47 4.29 -21.24 23.33
N MET A 48 5.03 -20.54 22.46
CA MET A 48 4.95 -19.09 22.28
C MET A 48 4.08 -18.69 21.08
N ALA A 49 3.47 -19.65 20.37
CA ALA A 49 2.84 -19.41 19.08
C ALA A 49 1.77 -18.32 19.12
N GLY A 50 0.91 -18.31 20.14
CA GLY A 50 -0.12 -17.27 20.29
C GLY A 50 0.45 -15.86 20.46
N ARG A 51 1.57 -15.71 21.18
CA ARG A 51 2.23 -14.40 21.35
C ARG A 51 2.91 -13.95 20.05
N ILE A 52 3.58 -14.88 19.36
CA ILE A 52 4.21 -14.61 18.05
C ILE A 52 3.15 -14.18 17.03
N GLN A 53 2.02 -14.89 16.97
CA GLN A 53 0.91 -14.55 16.07
C GLN A 53 0.35 -13.16 16.38
N THR A 54 0.18 -12.81 17.66
CA THR A 54 -0.30 -11.48 18.04
C THR A 54 0.67 -10.37 17.61
N GLY A 55 1.98 -10.57 17.84
CA GLY A 55 3.01 -9.63 17.38
C GLY A 55 3.04 -9.49 15.85
N MET A 56 2.90 -10.61 15.13
CA MET A 56 2.78 -10.62 13.68
C MET A 56 1.58 -9.81 13.21
N ILE A 57 0.38 -10.06 13.75
CA ILE A 57 -0.84 -9.34 13.36
C ILE A 57 -0.71 -7.83 13.59
N ILE A 58 -0.13 -7.41 14.72
CA ILE A 58 0.12 -5.99 14.99
C ILE A 58 1.08 -5.39 13.96
N GLY A 59 2.17 -6.10 13.63
CA GLY A 59 3.10 -5.68 12.59
C GLY A 59 2.43 -5.58 11.20
N LEU A 60 1.62 -6.58 10.83
CA LEU A 60 0.85 -6.57 9.59
C LEU A 60 -0.16 -5.43 9.54
N ALA A 61 -0.82 -5.10 10.66
CA ALA A 61 -1.75 -3.99 10.75
C ALA A 61 -1.06 -2.64 10.53
N PHE A 62 0.17 -2.45 11.03
CA PHE A 62 0.95 -1.24 10.73
C PHE A 62 1.32 -1.14 9.25
N ILE A 63 1.75 -2.26 8.64
CA ILE A 63 2.03 -2.27 7.19
C ILE A 63 0.77 -1.93 6.39
N GLU A 64 -0.37 -2.55 6.74
CA GLU A 64 -1.64 -2.26 6.08
C GLU A 64 -2.12 -0.82 6.28
N SER A 65 -1.87 -0.21 7.44
CA SER A 65 -2.27 1.18 7.67
C SER A 65 -1.65 2.14 6.65
N LEU A 66 -0.41 1.89 6.22
CA LEU A 66 0.27 2.67 5.19
C LEU A 66 -0.37 2.44 3.81
N VAL A 67 -0.73 1.20 3.48
CA VAL A 67 -1.44 0.85 2.24
C VAL A 67 -2.80 1.54 2.19
N LEU A 68 -3.55 1.52 3.30
CA LEU A 68 -4.84 2.18 3.41
C LEU A 68 -4.71 3.70 3.26
N PHE A 69 -3.66 4.32 3.80
CA PHE A 69 -3.40 5.74 3.54
C PHE A 69 -3.12 6.03 2.07
N SER A 70 -2.30 5.21 1.41
CA SER A 70 -2.08 5.32 -0.04
C SER A 70 -3.36 5.10 -0.84
N PHE A 71 -4.23 4.18 -0.41
CA PHE A 71 -5.52 3.90 -1.03
C PHE A 71 -6.51 5.07 -0.88
N VAL A 72 -6.56 5.70 0.28
CA VAL A 72 -7.35 6.92 0.50
C VAL A 72 -6.87 8.04 -0.43
N ILE A 73 -5.55 8.28 -0.51
CA ILE A 73 -4.98 9.29 -1.40
C ILE A 73 -5.31 8.98 -2.87
N PHE A 74 -5.22 7.71 -3.27
CA PHE A 74 -5.59 7.26 -4.61
C PHE A 74 -7.03 7.66 -4.94
N PHE A 75 -8.01 7.38 -4.09
CA PHE A 75 -9.40 7.78 -4.35
C PHE A 75 -9.60 9.29 -4.38
N LEU A 76 -8.93 10.03 -3.49
CA LEU A 76 -9.01 11.50 -3.48
C LEU A 76 -8.47 12.12 -4.77
N LEU A 77 -7.43 11.53 -5.36
CA LEU A 77 -6.80 12.01 -6.59
C LEU A 77 -7.47 11.48 -7.86
N GLN A 78 -8.00 10.26 -7.85
CA GLN A 78 -8.68 9.64 -8.99
C GLN A 78 -9.90 10.46 -9.42
N GLY A 79 -10.63 11.06 -8.48
CA GLY A 79 -11.74 11.97 -8.79
C GLY A 79 -11.32 13.32 -9.38
N ARG A 80 -10.01 13.64 -9.41
CA ARG A 80 -9.46 14.86 -10.03
C ARG A 80 -8.97 14.63 -11.47
N LEU A 81 -8.90 13.37 -11.92
CA LEU A 81 -8.50 13.06 -13.28
C LEU A 81 -9.62 13.41 -14.27
N PRO A 82 -9.32 14.12 -15.37
CA PRO A 82 -10.30 14.37 -16.41
C PRO A 82 -10.68 13.05 -17.11
N THR A 83 -11.94 12.92 -17.49
CA THR A 83 -12.40 11.82 -18.32
C THR A 83 -11.76 11.90 -19.71
N VAL A 84 -11.17 10.79 -20.15
CA VAL A 84 -10.61 10.68 -21.51
C VAL A 84 -11.78 10.44 -22.47
N GLY A 85 -12.50 11.50 -22.77
CA GLY A 85 -13.69 11.49 -23.62
C GLY A 85 -14.50 12.74 -23.32
N GLY A 86 -14.43 13.75 -24.19
CA GLY A 86 -15.13 15.01 -23.99
C GLY A 86 -16.64 14.81 -23.92
N GLN A 87 -17.17 14.91 -22.70
CA GLN A 87 -18.49 15.45 -22.35
C GLN A 87 -18.35 16.17 -21.02
#